data_AF-A0A9Q0L3M0-F1
#
_entry.id   AF-A0A9Q0L3M0-F1
#
_cell.length_a   1.000
_cell.length_b   1.000
_cell.length_c   1.000
_cell.angle_alpha   90.00
_cell.angle_beta   90.00
_cell.angle_gamma   90.00
#
_symmetry.space_group_name_H-M   'P 1'
#
loop_
_entity.id
_entity.type
_entity.pdbx_description
1 polymer ?
#
loop_
_entity_poly.entity_id
_entity_poly.type
_entity_poly.pdbx_seq_one_letter_code
_entity_poly.pdbx_strand_id
1 'polypeptide(L)'
;MLIRRLCVALGLFVLLILVVILLVWLILRPTKRQFTLQDVKVYQFNVTSPNFLTSSIQVTVQSRNPNDKIGIYYDKLDIYASYRDQQITLPTLLLPTYEGHKGIDVWSPFVAGNSVPIAPYIATSLT
;
A
#
# COMPACT_ATOMS: atom_id res chain seq x y z
N MET A 1 1.75 -47.39 29.21
CA MET A 1 1.04 -46.31 29.93
C MET A 1 1.67 -44.92 29.70
N LEU A 2 3.00 -44.81 29.68
CA LEU A 2 3.74 -43.54 29.51
C LEU A 2 3.48 -42.81 28.17
N ILE A 3 3.51 -43.53 27.04
CA ILE A 3 3.27 -42.97 25.70
C ILE A 3 1.88 -42.33 25.59
N ARG A 4 0.84 -42.98 26.15
CA ARG A 4 -0.53 -42.44 26.15
C ARG A 4 -0.63 -41.12 26.93
N ARG A 5 0.11 -40.98 28.04
CA ARG A 5 0.17 -39.72 28.81
C ARG A 5 0.92 -38.62 28.04
N LEU A 6 1.99 -38.97 27.33
CA LEU A 6 2.74 -38.05 26.47
C LEU A 6 1.90 -37.52 25.29
N CYS A 7 1.16 -38.40 24.59
CA CYS A 7 0.29 -37.97 23.48
C CYS A 7 -0.83 -37.02 23.94
N VAL A 8 -1.42 -37.28 25.11
CA VAL A 8 -2.44 -36.40 25.70
C VAL A 8 -1.84 -35.05 26.09
N ALA A 9 -0.66 -35.05 26.73
CA ALA A 9 0.03 -33.82 27.09
C ALA A 9 0.39 -32.98 25.86
N LEU A 10 0.89 -33.61 24.80
CA LEU A 10 1.21 -32.94 23.53
C LEU A 10 -0.06 -32.37 22.87
N GLY A 11 -1.16 -33.13 22.84
CA GLY A 11 -2.44 -32.67 22.29
C GLY A 11 -3.01 -31.46 23.04
N LEU A 12 -2.95 -31.48 24.37
CA LEU A 12 -3.38 -30.33 25.20
C LEU A 12 -2.48 -29.11 24.99
N PHE A 13 -1.17 -29.31 24.83
CA PHE A 13 -0.24 -28.22 24.54
C PHE A 13 -0.52 -27.57 23.18
N VAL A 14 -0.75 -28.38 22.14
CA VAL A 14 -1.13 -27.88 20.81
C VAL A 14 -2.48 -27.16 20.86
N LEU A 15 -3.46 -27.71 21.58
CA LEU A 15 -4.76 -27.07 21.77
C LEU A 15 -4.62 -25.70 22.45
N LEU A 16 -3.79 -25.60 23.49
CA LEU A 16 -3.54 -24.34 24.19
C LEU A 16 -2.93 -23.31 23.25
N ILE A 17 -1.92 -23.69 22.45
CA ILE A 17 -1.33 -22.80 21.44
C ILE A 17 -2.40 -22.32 20.44
N LEU A 18 -3.24 -23.23 19.93
CA LEU A 18 -4.31 -22.89 19.00
C LEU A 18 -5.29 -21.87 19.60
N VAL A 19 -5.68 -22.07 20.86
CA VAL A 19 -6.56 -21.14 21.60
C VAL A 19 -5.90 -19.77 21.75
N VAL A 20 -4.62 -19.70 22.11
CA VAL A 20 -3.90 -18.43 22.22
C VAL A 20 -3.86 -17.71 20.87
N ILE A 21 -3.54 -18.41 19.78
CA ILE A 21 -3.54 -17.83 18.42
C ILE A 21 -4.94 -17.31 18.06
N LEU A 22 -6.00 -18.07 18.36
CA LEU A 22 -7.38 -17.69 18.10
C LEU A 22 -7.77 -16.44 18.89
N LEU A 23 -7.40 -16.37 20.18
CA LEU A 23 -7.66 -15.20 21.01
C LEU A 23 -6.93 -13.96 20.49
N VAL A 24 -5.64 -14.09 20.13
CA VAL A 24 -4.87 -12.98 19.54
C VAL A 24 -5.53 -12.50 18.25
N TRP A 25 -5.94 -13.42 17.36
CA TRP A 25 -6.62 -13.07 16.12
C TRP A 25 -7.97 -12.38 16.36
N LEU A 26 -8.77 -12.89 17.31
CA LEU A 26 -10.08 -12.33 17.66
C LEU A 26 -9.95 -10.94 18.31
N ILE A 27 -8.89 -10.69 19.07
CA ILE A 27 -8.64 -9.40 19.73
C ILE A 27 -8.16 -8.38 18.71
N LEU A 28 -7.15 -8.72 17.89
CA LEU A 28 -6.54 -7.78 16.96
C LEU A 28 -7.40 -7.48 15.74
N ARG A 29 -8.28 -8.42 15.34
CA ARG A 29 -9.15 -8.37 14.15
C ARG A 29 -8.46 -7.68 12.95
N PRO A 30 -7.73 -8.43 12.11
CA PRO A 30 -7.07 -7.86 10.95
C PRO A 30 -8.12 -7.19 10.05
N THR A 31 -8.19 -5.86 10.13
CA THR A 31 -9.15 -5.07 9.37
C THR A 31 -8.43 -4.50 8.16
N LYS A 32 -9.03 -4.65 6.98
CA LYS A 32 -8.45 -4.14 5.74
C LYS A 32 -8.43 -2.61 5.79
N ARG A 33 -7.28 -2.01 5.45
CA ARG A 33 -7.13 -0.56 5.31
C ARG A 33 -7.74 -0.10 4.00
N GLN A 34 -8.21 1.14 3.98
CA GLN A 34 -8.80 1.76 2.81
C GLN A 34 -7.95 2.96 2.42
N PHE A 35 -7.46 2.95 1.19
CA PHE A 35 -6.87 4.12 0.55
C PHE A 35 -7.88 4.67 -0.44
N THR A 36 -8.16 5.96 -0.35
CA THR A 36 -9.11 6.63 -1.23
C THR A 36 -8.39 7.76 -1.95
N LEU A 37 -8.49 7.77 -3.27
CA LEU A 37 -8.00 8.88 -4.08
C LEU A 37 -9.01 10.02 -3.95
N GLN A 38 -8.59 11.13 -3.36
CA GLN A 38 -9.45 12.30 -3.18
C GLN A 38 -9.41 13.23 -4.38
N ASP A 39 -8.21 13.50 -4.91
CA ASP A 39 -8.02 14.47 -5.99
C ASP A 39 -6.79 14.14 -6.81
N VAL A 40 -6.82 14.48 -8.10
CA VAL A 40 -5.69 14.33 -9.03
C VAL A 40 -5.63 15.57 -9.92
N LYS A 41 -4.47 16.23 -9.92
CA LYS A 41 -4.18 17.37 -10.77
C LYS A 41 -3.01 17.05 -11.68
N VAL A 42 -3.23 17.11 -12.98
CA VAL A 42 -2.18 16.94 -13.99
C VAL A 42 -1.68 18.31 -14.40
N TYR A 43 -0.40 18.59 -14.11
CA TYR A 43 0.26 19.87 -14.43
C TYR A 43 0.98 19.82 -15.77
N GLN A 44 1.60 18.68 -16.07
CA GLN A 44 2.33 18.48 -17.30
C GLN A 44 2.07 17.06 -17.80
N PHE A 45 1.82 16.92 -19.09
CA PHE A 45 1.68 15.64 -19.76
C PHE A 45 2.02 15.83 -21.23
N ASN A 46 3.23 15.47 -21.64
CA ASN A 46 3.71 15.67 -23.01
C ASN A 46 4.47 14.42 -23.47
N VAL A 47 4.10 13.92 -24.65
CA VAL A 47 4.76 12.80 -25.32
C VAL A 47 5.67 13.35 -26.41
N THR A 48 6.96 13.05 -26.32
CA THR A 48 7.98 13.46 -27.30
C THR A 48 8.52 12.24 -28.07
N SER A 49 8.92 12.48 -29.32
CA SER A 49 9.53 11.47 -30.19
C SER A 49 10.93 11.07 -29.69
N PRO A 50 11.34 9.79 -29.75
CA PRO A 50 10.66 8.65 -30.35
C PRO A 50 9.53 8.03 -29.51
N ASN A 51 9.59 8.00 -28.18
CA ASN A 51 8.51 7.53 -27.27
C ASN A 51 8.84 7.90 -25.80
N PHE A 52 8.95 9.19 -25.49
CA PHE A 52 9.25 9.67 -24.14
C PHE A 52 8.07 10.44 -23.57
N LEU A 53 7.74 10.20 -22.30
CA LEU A 53 6.68 10.93 -21.60
C LEU A 53 7.28 11.80 -20.51
N THR A 54 6.99 13.09 -20.57
CA THR A 54 7.21 14.02 -19.46
C THR A 54 5.88 14.31 -18.81
N SER A 55 5.73 13.90 -17.54
CA SER A 55 4.51 14.07 -16.77
C SER A 55 4.79 14.63 -15.37
N SER A 56 3.88 15.47 -14.89
CA SER A 56 3.88 16.01 -13.53
C SER A 56 2.45 16.02 -13.02
N ILE A 57 2.20 15.25 -11.96
CA ILE A 57 0.87 14.99 -11.44
C ILE A 57 0.92 15.16 -9.92
N GLN A 58 0.03 15.98 -9.37
CA GLN A 58 -0.22 15.99 -7.93
C GLN A 58 -1.38 15.05 -7.63
N VAL A 59 -1.16 14.11 -6.73
CA VAL A 59 -2.16 13.14 -6.32
C VAL A 59 -2.44 13.35 -4.85
N THR A 60 -3.72 13.49 -4.48
CA THR A 60 -4.15 13.53 -3.08
C THR A 60 -4.78 12.21 -2.72
N VAL A 61 -4.12 11.47 -1.82
CA VAL A 61 -4.58 10.18 -1.30
C VAL A 61 -4.91 10.31 0.16
N GLN A 62 -6.05 9.78 0.55
CA GLN A 62 -6.47 9.59 1.93
C GLN A 62 -6.20 8.16 2.36
N SER A 63 -5.45 7.96 3.43
CA SER A 63 -5.44 6.72 4.19
C SER A 63 -6.43 6.82 5.33
N ARG A 64 -7.14 5.72 5.56
CA ARG A 64 -7.97 5.55 6.74
C ARG A 64 -7.60 4.26 7.44
N ASN A 65 -7.21 4.36 8.69
CA ASN A 65 -7.00 3.24 9.60
C ASN A 65 -8.30 2.95 10.35
N PRO A 66 -9.08 1.93 9.96
CA PRO A 66 -10.29 1.56 10.69
C PRO A 66 -9.99 0.90 12.04
N ASN A 67 -8.73 0.52 12.30
CA ASN A 67 -8.34 -0.19 13.51
C ASN A 67 -8.24 0.79 14.69
N ASP A 68 -8.88 0.43 15.81
CA ASP A 68 -8.87 1.20 17.05
C ASP A 68 -7.80 0.76 18.05
N LYS A 69 -7.16 -0.38 17.81
CA LYS A 69 -6.17 -1.01 18.70
C LYS A 69 -4.74 -0.95 18.18
N ILE A 70 -4.57 -0.69 16.88
CA ILE A 70 -3.26 -0.73 16.20
C ILE A 70 -3.06 0.56 15.42
N GLY A 71 -2.05 1.35 15.82
CA GLY A 71 -1.50 2.43 15.01
C GLY A 71 -0.51 1.89 13.99
N ILE A 72 -0.36 2.59 12.87
CA ILE A 72 0.45 2.12 11.74
C ILE A 72 1.58 3.10 11.54
N TYR A 73 2.80 2.58 11.54
CA TYR A 73 3.98 3.34 11.16
C TYR A 73 4.37 2.98 9.73
N TYR A 74 4.33 3.96 8.83
CA TYR A 74 4.83 3.83 7.47
C TYR A 74 6.29 4.28 7.45
N ASP A 75 7.23 3.33 7.28
CA ASP A 75 8.66 3.65 7.19
C ASP A 75 9.05 4.10 5.78
N LYS A 76 8.53 3.40 4.75
CA LYS A 76 8.72 3.74 3.34
C LYS A 76 7.41 3.53 2.61
N LEU A 77 6.93 4.57 1.94
CA LEU A 77 5.73 4.50 1.10
C LEU A 77 6.03 5.19 -0.22
N ASP A 78 6.01 4.42 -1.30
CA ASP A 78 6.28 4.90 -2.65
C ASP A 78 4.96 5.11 -3.39
N ILE A 79 4.83 6.26 -4.06
CA ILE A 79 3.70 6.57 -4.92
C ILE A 79 4.22 6.81 -6.33
N TYR A 80 3.59 6.16 -7.31
CA TYR A 80 3.86 6.34 -8.72
C TYR A 80 2.54 6.25 -9.49
N ALA A 81 2.52 6.84 -10.69
CA ALA A 81 1.44 6.67 -11.63
C ALA A 81 1.81 5.59 -12.66
N SER A 82 0.83 4.76 -13.00
CA SER A 82 0.92 3.78 -14.08
C SER A 82 -0.25 3.92 -15.04
N TYR A 83 -0.01 3.56 -16.30
CA TYR A 83 -1.02 3.51 -17.34
C TYR A 83 -0.83 2.22 -18.13
N ARG A 84 -1.90 1.41 -18.22
CA ARG A 84 -1.89 0.07 -18.85
C ARG A 84 -0.70 -0.79 -18.40
N ASP A 85 -0.55 -0.95 -17.09
CA ASP A 85 0.52 -1.71 -16.43
C ASP A 85 1.96 -1.21 -16.67
N GLN A 86 2.10 -0.04 -17.32
CA GLN A 86 3.40 0.60 -17.49
C GLN A 86 3.51 1.82 -16.59
N GLN A 87 4.60 1.88 -15.82
CA GLN A 87 4.91 3.04 -15.00
C GLN A 87 5.22 4.25 -15.89
N ILE A 88 4.59 5.39 -15.59
CA ILE A 88 4.71 6.64 -16.37
C ILE A 88 5.40 7.77 -15.62
N THR A 89 5.56 7.64 -14.30
CA THR A 89 6.31 8.58 -13.44
C THR A 89 7.37 7.84 -12.65
N LEU A 90 8.36 8.55 -12.12
CA LEU A 90 9.27 7.96 -11.14
C LEU A 90 8.52 7.72 -9.81
N PRO A 91 8.96 6.75 -8.98
CA PRO A 91 8.39 6.57 -7.65
C PRO A 91 8.82 7.72 -6.74
N THR A 92 7.86 8.32 -6.07
CA THR A 92 8.08 9.37 -5.08
C THR A 92 7.91 8.77 -3.69
N LEU A 93 8.97 8.84 -2.89
CA LEU A 93 8.95 8.46 -1.49
C LEU A 93 8.16 9.49 -0.68
N LEU A 94 7.15 9.02 0.04
CA LEU A 94 6.54 9.78 1.11
C LEU A 94 7.41 9.75 2.36
N LEU A 95 7.28 10.83 3.15
CA LEU A 95 7.91 10.90 4.46
C LEU A 95 7.31 9.84 5.40
N PRO A 96 8.12 9.28 6.31
CA PRO A 96 7.62 8.38 7.33
C PRO A 96 6.50 9.04 8.13
N THR A 97 5.38 8.36 8.25
CA THR A 97 4.18 8.88 8.92
C THR A 97 3.60 7.85 9.85
N TYR A 98 3.14 8.32 11.01
CA TYR A 98 2.45 7.49 11.98
C TYR A 98 0.96 7.80 11.95
N GLU A 99 0.20 6.84 11.44
CA GLU A 99 -1.25 6.88 11.40
C GLU A 99 -1.80 6.28 12.69
N GLY A 100 -2.40 7.13 13.53
CA GLY A 100 -2.94 6.72 14.82
C GLY A 100 -4.17 5.79 14.74
N HIS A 101 -4.71 5.43 15.90
CA HIS A 101 -5.95 4.66 16.00
C HIS A 101 -7.13 5.43 15.43
N LYS A 102 -7.94 4.80 14.56
CA LYS A 102 -9.04 5.48 13.84
C LYS A 102 -8.60 6.74 13.08
N GLY A 103 -7.31 6.82 12.76
CA GLY A 103 -6.70 7.96 12.09
C GLY A 103 -7.16 8.11 10.65
N ILE A 104 -7.10 9.35 10.18
CA ILE A 104 -7.26 9.70 8.78
C ILE A 104 -6.08 10.59 8.43
N ASP A 105 -5.23 10.10 7.54
CA ASP A 105 -4.09 10.85 7.02
C ASP A 105 -4.31 11.18 5.55
N VAL A 106 -3.97 12.40 5.16
CA VAL A 106 -4.10 12.88 3.78
C VAL A 106 -2.72 13.28 3.28
N TRP A 107 -2.30 12.68 2.17
CA TRP A 107 -1.03 12.98 1.52
C TRP A 107 -1.27 13.53 0.13
N SER A 108 -0.61 14.64 -0.20
CA SER A 108 -0.71 15.31 -1.51
C SER A 108 0.66 15.39 -2.23
N PRO A 109 1.36 14.26 -2.48
CA PRO A 109 2.64 14.29 -3.17
C PRO A 109 2.53 14.73 -4.62
N PHE A 110 3.66 15.24 -5.13
CA PHE A 110 3.89 15.40 -6.55
C PHE A 110 4.63 14.17 -7.07
N VAL A 111 4.02 13.47 -8.02
CA VAL A 111 4.67 12.41 -8.80
C VAL A 111 5.00 12.94 -10.18
N ALA A 112 6.27 12.86 -10.55
CA ALA A 112 6.75 13.38 -11.81
C ALA A 112 7.69 12.40 -12.50
N GLY A 113 7.72 12.46 -13.83
CA GLY A 113 8.66 11.75 -14.68
C GLY A 113 9.15 12.70 -15.76
N ASN A 114 10.46 12.81 -15.94
CA ASN A 114 11.04 13.60 -17.02
C ASN A 114 11.63 12.64 -18.07
N SER A 115 11.12 12.71 -19.30
CA SER A 115 11.54 11.85 -20.40
C SER A 115 11.52 10.35 -20.05
N VAL A 116 10.44 9.89 -19.41
CA VAL A 116 10.28 8.47 -19.06
C VAL A 116 10.04 7.69 -20.35
N PRO A 117 10.86 6.65 -20.67
CA PRO A 117 10.64 5.85 -21.87
C PRO A 117 9.33 5.08 -21.73
N ILE A 118 8.49 5.17 -22.76
CA ILE A 118 7.24 4.44 -22.82
C ILE A 118 7.18 3.52 -24.03
N ALA A 119 6.40 2.44 -23.95
CA ALA A 119 6.24 1.54 -25.07
C ALA A 119 5.55 2.25 -26.25
N PRO A 120 5.89 1.92 -27.51
CA PRO A 120 5.34 2.60 -28.67
C PRO A 120 3.81 2.59 -28.73
N TYR A 121 3.17 1.49 -28.33
CA TYR A 121 1.72 1.36 -28.29
C TYR A 121 1.04 2.20 -27.20
N ILE A 122 1.79 2.58 -26.16
CA ILE A 122 1.32 3.53 -25.14
C ILE A 122 1.40 4.94 -25.69
N ALA A 123 2.53 5.30 -26.33
CA ALA A 123 2.71 6.61 -26.95
C ALA A 123 1.60 6.92 -27.96
N THR A 124 1.29 5.99 -28.87
CA THR A 124 0.19 6.16 -29.84
C THR A 124 -1.20 6.25 -29.22
N SER A 125 -1.38 5.75 -27.99
CA SER A 125 -2.66 5.89 -27.28
C SER A 125 -2.80 7.19 -26.51
N LEU A 126 -1.71 7.95 -26.38
CA LEU A 126 -1.62 9.20 -25.63
C LEU A 126 -1.47 10.44 -26.53
N THR A 127 -1.25 10.24 -27.83
CA THR A 127 -1.17 11.27 -28.89
C THR A 127 -2.40 11.20 -29.79
#